data_AF-A0A450XBR7-F1
#
_entry.id   AF-A0A450XBR7-F1
#
_cell.length_a   1.000
_cell.length_b   1.000
_cell.length_c   1.000
_cell.angle_alpha   90.00
_cell.angle_beta   90.00
_cell.angle_gamma   90.00
#
_symmetry.space_group_name_H-M   'P 1'
#
loop_
_entity.id
_entity.type
_entity.pdbx_description
1 polymer ?
#
loop_
_entity_poly.entity_id
_entity_poly.type
_entity_poly.pdbx_seq_one_letter_code
_entity_poly.pdbx_strand_id
1 'polypeptide(L)'
;LLTWLERAHGERVVLLIDEYDTPIHAGYQSGFYEEITGFMRNWLSGALKDHSSLKKGVLTGILRVARESIFSGLNNLAVAGILKADPFADKFGFTEPEVARLLDGFDLSESLSEVREWYNGYRFGETVIYNPWSILNFINDRPAPPAAHWINTSSNDLVRDLLESGGAEIREDLESLLAGKSMECQVTEDLPLRDIRGDPEAIWSLLLFSGYLKPVDVRTRNRQVFHELAIPNLEVGILYERITRHWLTRHIPSRSLNKLLDALVDGNVPEFARHLQTLVLNMLSYHDTAGGEKKAPEAVYQSFVLGLLANLGDQYRIRSNIESGLGRADILMSPVGAAKESGGRGIVMEFKRLEKGEEMEEQLTAALAQIR
;
A
#
# COMPACT_ATOMS: atom_id res chain seq x y z
N LEU A 1 37.14 10.99 13.75
CA LEU A 1 36.14 11.00 14.83
C LEU A 1 36.32 9.82 15.80
N LEU A 2 36.17 8.56 15.34
CA LEU A 2 36.23 7.37 16.21
C LEU A 2 37.49 7.32 17.09
N THR A 3 38.66 7.59 16.52
CA THR A 3 39.93 7.65 17.27
C THR A 3 39.95 8.73 18.35
N TRP A 4 39.27 9.86 18.14
CA TRP A 4 39.21 10.93 19.15
C TRP A 4 38.27 10.55 20.29
N LEU A 5 37.14 9.90 19.98
CA LEU A 5 36.22 9.39 20.99
C LEU A 5 36.87 8.29 21.83
N GLU A 6 37.59 7.35 21.21
CA GLU A 6 38.35 6.34 21.95
C GLU A 6 39.40 6.97 22.86
N ARG A 7 40.15 7.97 22.39
CA ARG A 7 41.14 8.68 23.23
C ARG A 7 40.49 9.44 24.39
N ALA A 8 39.33 10.03 24.18
CA ALA A 8 38.63 10.82 25.20
C ALA A 8 38.00 9.94 26.28
N HIS A 9 37.51 8.75 25.92
CA HIS A 9 36.74 7.87 26.81
C HIS A 9 37.50 6.62 27.26
N GLY A 10 38.64 6.30 26.65
CA GLY A 10 39.44 5.10 26.94
C GLY A 10 38.82 3.79 26.44
N GLU A 11 37.74 3.87 25.66
CA GLU A 11 36.94 2.72 25.22
C GLU A 11 36.70 2.76 23.71
N ARG A 12 36.64 1.59 23.07
CA ARG A 12 36.31 1.48 21.65
C ARG A 12 34.85 1.88 21.39
N VAL A 13 34.60 2.52 20.26
CA VAL A 13 33.33 3.18 19.94
C VAL A 13 32.31 2.19 19.37
N VAL A 14 31.06 2.29 19.82
CA VAL A 14 29.90 1.71 19.12
C VAL A 14 29.30 2.78 18.21
N LEU A 15 29.20 2.49 16.92
CA LEU A 15 28.64 3.40 15.93
C LEU A 15 27.22 2.95 15.55
N LEU A 16 26.24 3.82 15.76
CA LEU A 16 24.85 3.61 15.35
C LEU A 16 24.54 4.58 14.21
N ILE A 17 24.13 4.06 13.06
CA ILE A 17 23.77 4.85 11.89
C ILE A 17 22.33 4.53 11.54
N ASP A 18 21.47 5.50 11.72
CA ASP A 18 20.07 5.37 11.32
C ASP A 18 19.86 5.85 9.89
N GLU A 19 18.88 5.25 9.22
CA GLU A 19 18.48 5.51 7.84
C GLU A 19 19.66 5.74 6.88
N TYR A 20 20.62 4.80 6.88
CA TYR A 20 21.85 4.96 6.10
C TYR A 20 21.59 5.11 4.59
N ASP A 21 20.41 4.67 4.13
CA ASP A 21 19.97 4.65 2.75
C ASP A 21 19.15 5.89 2.33
N THR A 22 18.69 6.73 3.26
CA THR A 22 17.98 7.98 2.94
C THR A 22 18.71 8.87 1.92
N PRO A 23 20.04 9.12 2.03
CA PRO A 23 20.76 9.90 1.02
C PRO A 23 20.73 9.27 -0.38
N ILE A 24 20.68 7.94 -0.45
CA ILE A 24 20.69 7.18 -1.70
C ILE A 24 19.33 7.31 -2.40
N HIS A 25 18.24 7.22 -1.63
CA HIS A 25 16.89 7.51 -2.12
C HIS A 25 16.79 8.94 -2.68
N ALA A 26 17.31 9.93 -1.95
CA ALA A 26 17.32 11.32 -2.39
C ALA A 26 18.13 11.51 -3.68
N GLY A 27 19.30 10.86 -3.79
CA GLY A 27 20.12 10.89 -5.00
C GLY A 27 19.48 10.19 -6.19
N TYR A 28 18.73 9.10 -5.96
CA TYR A 28 17.94 8.45 -7.00
C TYR A 28 16.86 9.39 -7.56
N GLN A 29 16.07 10.03 -6.69
CA GLN A 29 15.01 10.96 -7.10
C GLN A 29 15.55 12.21 -7.80
N SER A 30 16.73 12.66 -7.40
CA SER A 30 17.35 13.90 -7.90
C SER A 30 18.35 13.67 -9.05
N GLY A 31 18.56 12.42 -9.48
CA GLY A 31 19.38 12.07 -10.64
C GLY A 31 20.90 12.04 -10.40
N PHE A 32 21.37 11.94 -9.16
CA PHE A 32 22.81 11.83 -8.79
C PHE A 32 23.15 10.53 -8.03
N TYR A 33 22.42 9.45 -8.36
CA TYR A 33 22.51 8.16 -7.67
C TYR A 33 23.94 7.59 -7.60
N GLU A 34 24.70 7.64 -8.69
CA GLU A 34 26.06 7.06 -8.74
C GLU A 34 27.05 7.86 -7.87
N GLU A 35 26.95 9.19 -7.87
CA GLU A 35 27.78 10.08 -7.06
C GLU A 35 27.54 9.86 -5.57
N ILE A 36 26.28 9.82 -5.12
CA ILE A 36 25.98 9.61 -3.71
C ILE A 36 26.33 8.20 -3.26
N THR A 37 26.10 7.19 -4.10
CA THR A 37 26.46 5.79 -3.79
C THR A 37 27.98 5.66 -3.64
N GLY A 38 28.75 6.30 -4.53
CA GLY A 38 30.21 6.35 -4.44
C GLY A 38 30.72 7.03 -3.17
N PHE A 39 30.10 8.16 -2.80
CA PHE A 39 30.41 8.86 -1.55
C PHE A 39 30.10 7.98 -0.32
N MET A 40 28.88 7.44 -0.24
CA MET A 40 28.42 6.63 0.89
C MET A 40 29.25 5.38 1.07
N ARG A 41 29.63 4.70 -0.03
CA ARG A 41 30.56 3.56 0.01
C ARG A 41 31.87 3.93 0.70
N ASN A 42 32.50 5.02 0.29
CA ASN A 42 33.80 5.43 0.83
C ASN A 42 33.68 5.90 2.29
N TRP A 43 32.62 6.64 2.60
CA TRP A 43 32.36 7.14 3.95
C TRP A 43 32.09 6.00 4.94
N LEU A 44 31.20 5.07 4.59
CA LEU A 44 30.87 3.90 5.42
C LEU A 44 32.07 2.95 5.53
N SER A 45 32.77 2.67 4.42
CA SER A 45 33.96 1.81 4.46
C SER A 45 35.06 2.40 5.35
N GLY A 46 35.29 3.71 5.29
CA GLY A 46 36.30 4.37 6.13
C GLY A 46 35.98 4.30 7.62
N ALA A 47 34.70 4.28 7.99
CA ALA A 47 34.27 4.16 9.39
C ALA A 47 34.20 2.70 9.88
N LEU A 48 33.75 1.78 9.03
CA LEU A 48 33.34 0.43 9.43
C LEU A 48 34.36 -0.67 9.11
N LYS A 49 35.22 -0.46 8.12
CA LYS A 49 36.19 -1.48 7.69
C LYS A 49 37.48 -1.37 8.48
N ASP A 50 37.84 -2.43 9.21
CA ASP A 50 39.13 -2.61 9.90
C ASP A 50 39.56 -1.42 10.80
N HIS A 51 38.61 -0.60 11.25
CA HIS A 51 38.92 0.57 12.06
C HIS A 51 39.21 0.16 13.52
N SER A 52 40.45 0.31 13.99
CA SER A 52 40.90 -0.16 15.30
C SER A 52 40.07 0.38 16.48
N SER A 53 39.66 1.64 16.40
CA SER A 53 38.82 2.30 17.41
C SER A 53 37.35 1.87 17.39
N LEU A 54 36.90 1.06 16.42
CA LEU A 54 35.52 0.60 16.31
C LEU A 54 35.35 -0.71 17.10
N LYS A 55 34.36 -0.74 18.00
CA LYS A 55 33.93 -1.95 18.70
C LYS A 55 32.85 -2.70 17.93
N LYS A 56 31.82 -1.98 17.46
CA LYS A 56 30.66 -2.51 16.73
C LYS A 56 29.98 -1.39 15.95
N GLY A 57 29.53 -1.69 14.73
CA GLY A 57 28.63 -0.85 13.95
C GLY A 57 27.22 -1.46 13.91
N VAL A 58 26.19 -0.63 13.98
CA VAL A 58 24.80 -0.99 13.69
C VAL A 58 24.26 0.01 12.69
N LEU A 59 23.64 -0.50 11.64
CA LEU A 59 23.04 0.30 10.58
C LEU A 59 21.59 -0.10 10.46
N THR A 60 20.69 0.88 10.33
CA THR A 60 19.28 0.69 10.05
C THR A 60 18.92 1.41 8.75
N GLY A 61 18.02 0.81 7.98
CA GLY A 61 17.61 1.29 6.67
C GLY A 61 16.50 0.39 6.11
N ILE A 62 15.84 0.86 5.07
CA ILE A 62 14.73 0.17 4.41
C ILE A 62 15.28 -0.87 3.44
N LEU A 63 16.17 -0.41 2.57
CA LEU A 63 16.76 -1.23 1.53
C LEU A 63 18.07 -1.81 2.00
N ARG A 64 18.28 -3.08 1.68
CA ARG A 64 19.63 -3.64 1.65
C ARG A 64 20.29 -3.18 0.35
N VAL A 65 20.63 -1.89 0.28
CA VAL A 65 21.38 -1.36 -0.86
C VAL A 65 22.60 -2.25 -1.05
N ALA A 66 22.60 -2.92 -2.21
CA ALA A 66 23.29 -4.18 -2.44
C ALA A 66 24.65 -4.28 -1.75
N ARG A 67 24.94 -5.44 -1.16
CA ARG A 67 26.31 -5.80 -0.75
C ARG A 67 27.32 -5.56 -1.88
N GLU A 68 26.90 -5.51 -3.13
CA GLU A 68 27.75 -5.25 -4.29
C GLU A 68 28.12 -3.77 -4.49
N SER A 69 27.28 -2.80 -4.07
CA SER A 69 27.51 -1.37 -4.36
C SER A 69 28.18 -0.62 -3.20
N ILE A 70 27.63 -0.65 -1.99
CA ILE A 70 28.11 0.16 -0.86
C ILE A 70 28.93 -0.66 0.13
N PHE A 71 28.55 -1.91 0.34
CA PHE A 71 29.18 -2.79 1.32
C PHE A 71 30.13 -3.82 0.71
N SER A 72 30.49 -3.69 -0.56
CA SER A 72 31.41 -4.63 -1.23
C SER A 72 32.80 -4.62 -0.61
N GLY A 73 33.15 -3.52 0.08
CA GLY A 73 34.35 -3.42 0.89
C GLY A 73 34.27 -4.09 2.27
N LEU A 74 33.07 -4.39 2.79
CA LEU A 74 32.84 -4.94 4.13
C LEU A 74 32.65 -6.46 4.08
N ASN A 75 33.53 -7.18 4.78
CA ASN A 75 33.52 -8.64 4.85
C ASN A 75 32.90 -9.19 6.15
N ASN A 76 32.44 -8.32 7.06
CA ASN A 76 32.00 -8.63 8.42
C ASN A 76 30.54 -8.23 8.70
N LEU A 77 29.70 -8.15 7.68
CA LEU A 77 28.30 -7.73 7.81
C LEU A 77 27.40 -8.91 8.23
N ALA A 78 26.66 -8.73 9.32
CA ALA A 78 25.51 -9.56 9.68
C ALA A 78 24.23 -8.78 9.43
N VAL A 79 23.27 -9.38 8.74
CA VAL A 79 22.01 -8.73 8.34
C VAL A 79 20.87 -9.38 9.10
N ALA A 80 20.15 -8.58 9.89
CA ALA A 80 18.86 -8.91 10.44
C ALA A 80 17.78 -8.35 9.52
N GLY A 81 16.86 -9.18 9.05
CA GLY A 81 15.76 -8.75 8.20
C GLY A 81 14.45 -9.43 8.56
N ILE A 82 13.40 -9.09 7.83
CA ILE A 82 12.03 -9.44 8.21
C ILE A 82 11.58 -10.85 7.79
N LEU A 83 12.27 -11.49 6.83
CA LEU A 83 11.83 -12.77 6.26
C LEU A 83 12.20 -13.99 7.10
N LYS A 84 13.22 -13.88 7.96
CA LYS A 84 13.73 -14.99 8.76
C LYS A 84 13.44 -14.74 10.23
N ALA A 85 13.22 -15.82 10.98
CA ALA A 85 13.19 -15.74 12.44
C ALA A 85 14.54 -15.20 12.93
N ASP A 86 14.49 -14.07 13.63
CA ASP A 86 15.66 -13.32 14.06
C ASP A 86 15.44 -12.82 15.50
N PRO A 87 16.50 -12.72 16.33
CA PRO A 87 16.41 -12.18 17.69
C PRO A 87 15.81 -10.78 17.81
N PHE A 88 15.71 -10.03 16.70
CA PHE A 88 15.17 -8.67 16.66
C PHE A 88 13.70 -8.60 16.20
N ALA A 89 13.05 -9.75 15.94
CA ALA A 89 11.69 -9.78 15.38
C ALA A 89 10.63 -9.05 16.21
N ASP A 90 10.81 -8.95 17.52
CA ASP A 90 9.91 -8.28 18.47
C ASP A 90 10.45 -6.93 18.97
N LYS A 91 11.48 -6.35 18.32
CA LYS A 91 12.20 -5.15 18.82
C LYS A 91 11.88 -3.85 18.08
N PHE A 92 11.29 -3.94 16.89
CA PHE A 92 11.06 -2.79 15.99
C PHE A 92 9.57 -2.47 15.77
N GLY A 93 8.74 -2.80 16.75
CA GLY A 93 7.31 -2.49 16.78
C GLY A 93 6.73 -2.79 18.15
N PHE A 94 5.41 -2.75 18.27
CA PHE A 94 4.74 -3.27 19.46
C PHE A 94 4.15 -4.64 19.19
N THR A 95 4.32 -5.56 20.13
CA THR A 95 3.61 -6.84 20.13
C THR A 95 2.17 -6.66 20.61
N GLU A 96 1.29 -7.60 20.26
CA GLU A 96 -0.11 -7.58 20.73
C GLU A 96 -0.24 -7.41 22.26
N PRO A 97 0.54 -8.12 23.11
CA PRO A 97 0.46 -7.92 24.56
C PRO A 97 0.93 -6.52 25.01
N GLU A 98 1.88 -5.90 24.29
CA GLU A 98 2.33 -4.53 24.58
C GLU A 98 1.26 -3.51 24.21
N VAL A 99 0.62 -3.65 23.05
CA VAL A 99 -0.50 -2.80 22.64
C VAL A 99 -1.67 -2.93 23.61
N ALA A 100 -2.05 -4.16 24.00
CA ALA A 100 -3.12 -4.38 24.96
C ALA A 100 -2.85 -3.69 26.31
N ARG A 101 -1.63 -3.82 26.84
CA ARG A 101 -1.22 -3.11 28.08
C ARG A 101 -1.21 -1.60 27.92
N LEU A 102 -0.78 -1.11 26.76
CA LEU A 102 -0.74 0.32 26.48
C LEU A 102 -2.16 0.89 26.45
N LEU A 103 -3.08 0.26 25.71
CA LEU A 103 -4.48 0.68 25.64
C LEU A 103 -5.16 0.65 27.01
N ASP A 104 -4.89 -0.37 27.83
CA ASP A 104 -5.42 -0.46 29.20
C ASP A 104 -4.96 0.71 30.08
N GLY A 105 -3.70 1.12 29.94
CA GLY A 105 -3.15 2.28 30.66
C GLY A 105 -3.80 3.63 30.30
N PHE A 106 -4.57 3.69 29.22
CA PHE A 106 -5.31 4.88 28.77
C PHE A 106 -6.83 4.68 28.79
N ASP A 107 -7.34 3.64 29.46
CA ASP A 107 -8.78 3.30 29.52
C ASP A 107 -9.39 3.01 28.12
N LEU A 108 -8.60 2.44 27.19
CA LEU A 108 -8.98 2.15 25.80
C LEU A 108 -8.99 0.65 25.47
N SER A 109 -9.07 -0.23 26.48
CA SER A 109 -9.03 -1.69 26.30
C SER A 109 -10.09 -2.23 25.32
N GLU A 110 -11.25 -1.57 25.22
CA GLU A 110 -12.32 -1.94 24.29
C GLU A 110 -11.96 -1.67 22.82
N SER A 111 -11.01 -0.78 22.53
CA SER A 111 -10.57 -0.44 21.17
C SER A 111 -9.56 -1.42 20.59
N LEU A 112 -9.15 -2.49 21.30
CA LEU A 112 -8.11 -3.40 20.83
C LEU A 112 -8.47 -4.07 19.49
N SER A 113 -9.74 -4.42 19.23
CA SER A 113 -10.10 -5.03 17.94
C SER A 113 -9.99 -4.04 16.78
N GLU A 114 -10.40 -2.80 16.99
CA GLU A 114 -10.30 -1.71 16.01
C GLU A 114 -8.83 -1.40 15.71
N VAL A 115 -8.00 -1.28 16.76
CA VAL A 115 -6.55 -1.09 16.65
C VAL A 115 -5.88 -2.26 15.91
N ARG A 116 -6.34 -3.49 16.13
CA ARG A 116 -5.84 -4.68 15.43
C ARG A 116 -6.10 -4.59 13.93
N GLU A 117 -7.29 -4.20 13.52
CA GLU A 117 -7.65 -4.06 12.10
C GLU A 117 -6.86 -2.95 11.40
N TRP A 118 -6.69 -1.82 12.09
CA TRP A 118 -6.06 -0.63 11.52
C TRP A 118 -4.53 -0.70 11.45
N TYR A 119 -3.88 -1.26 12.48
CA TYR A 119 -2.45 -1.03 12.71
C TYR A 119 -1.62 -2.31 12.92
N ASN A 120 -2.24 -3.49 13.02
CA ASN A 120 -1.52 -4.77 13.13
C ASN A 120 -1.21 -5.38 11.77
N GLY A 121 -0.13 -6.16 11.66
CA GLY A 121 0.02 -7.08 10.53
C GLY A 121 1.44 -7.20 10.01
N TYR A 122 2.37 -6.37 10.45
CA TYR A 122 3.76 -6.46 10.01
C TYR A 122 4.38 -7.74 10.56
N ARG A 123 4.76 -8.67 9.68
CA ARG A 123 5.26 -9.98 10.07
C ARG A 123 6.79 -10.07 9.90
N PHE A 124 7.47 -10.27 11.02
CA PHE A 124 8.92 -10.41 11.14
C PHE A 124 9.21 -11.86 11.54
N GLY A 125 9.53 -12.70 10.56
CA GLY A 125 9.54 -14.16 10.73
C GLY A 125 8.17 -14.65 11.18
N GLU A 126 8.07 -15.14 12.42
CA GLU A 126 6.82 -15.61 13.02
C GLU A 126 6.16 -14.58 13.96
N THR A 127 6.82 -13.44 14.19
CA THR A 127 6.30 -12.40 15.09
C THR A 127 5.50 -11.39 14.29
N VAL A 128 4.27 -11.11 14.73
CA VAL A 128 3.47 -10.02 14.18
C VAL A 128 3.56 -8.82 15.12
N ILE A 129 3.87 -7.67 14.55
CA ILE A 129 4.03 -6.41 15.28
C ILE A 129 3.12 -5.32 14.68
N TYR A 130 2.83 -4.34 15.53
CA TYR A 130 2.10 -3.12 15.23
C TYR A 130 3.07 -1.98 14.96
N ASN A 131 2.67 -1.05 14.09
CA ASN A 131 3.40 0.20 13.86
C ASN A 131 3.33 1.10 15.11
N PRO A 132 4.45 1.43 15.77
CA PRO A 132 4.43 2.24 16.99
C PRO A 132 3.86 3.64 16.78
N TRP A 133 4.17 4.28 15.66
CA TRP A 133 3.69 5.63 15.35
C TRP A 133 2.17 5.64 15.22
N SER A 134 1.59 4.68 14.50
CA SER A 134 0.13 4.62 14.33
C SER A 134 -0.59 4.35 15.66
N ILE A 135 -0.03 3.50 16.52
CA ILE A 135 -0.58 3.23 17.87
C ILE A 135 -0.53 4.47 18.76
N LEU A 136 0.60 5.18 18.80
CA LEU A 136 0.75 6.36 19.65
C LEU A 136 -0.18 7.49 19.21
N ASN A 137 -0.35 7.71 17.89
CA ASN A 137 -1.28 8.72 17.40
C ASN A 137 -2.74 8.31 17.62
N PHE A 138 -3.08 7.03 17.46
CA PHE A 138 -4.43 6.55 17.76
C PHE A 138 -4.83 6.89 19.20
N ILE A 139 -3.93 6.68 20.17
CA ILE A 139 -4.17 7.01 21.58
C ILE A 139 -4.24 8.54 21.78
N ASN A 140 -3.30 9.28 21.21
CA ASN A 140 -3.19 10.73 21.37
C ASN A 140 -4.38 11.50 20.80
N ASP A 141 -4.89 11.07 19.64
CA ASP A 141 -5.91 11.80 18.89
C ASP A 141 -7.33 11.54 19.40
N ARG A 142 -7.50 10.69 20.43
CA ARG A 142 -8.81 10.44 21.04
C ARG A 142 -9.46 11.76 21.49
N PRO A 143 -10.77 11.92 21.26
CA PRO A 143 -11.75 10.91 20.83
C PRO A 143 -11.94 10.79 19.31
N ALA A 144 -11.00 11.26 18.48
CA ALA A 144 -11.09 11.09 17.03
C ALA A 144 -11.18 9.61 16.62
N PRO A 145 -11.83 9.30 15.49
CA PRO A 145 -11.80 7.95 14.92
C PRO A 145 -10.38 7.58 14.46
N PRO A 146 -10.07 6.28 14.31
CA PRO A 146 -8.82 5.84 13.72
C PRO A 146 -8.56 6.49 12.36
N ALA A 147 -7.29 6.76 12.08
CA ALA A 147 -6.86 7.34 10.82
C ALA A 147 -5.56 6.70 10.32
N ALA A 148 -5.24 6.96 9.04
CA ALA A 148 -4.00 6.54 8.41
C ALA A 148 -2.82 7.47 8.81
N HIS A 149 -2.33 7.33 10.05
CA HIS A 149 -1.28 8.15 10.63
C HIS A 149 0.09 7.98 9.95
N TRP A 150 0.51 6.75 9.63
CA TRP A 150 1.83 6.51 9.03
C TRP A 150 1.91 7.03 7.58
N ILE A 151 0.90 6.72 6.77
CA ILE A 151 0.85 7.10 5.35
C ILE A 151 0.81 8.60 5.14
N ASN A 152 0.18 9.34 6.06
CA ASN A 152 0.11 10.79 5.97
C ASN A 152 1.46 11.47 6.25
N THR A 153 2.47 10.73 6.72
CA THR A 153 3.81 11.26 7.02
C THR A 153 4.88 10.87 5.98
N SER A 154 4.61 9.91 5.09
CA SER A 154 5.54 9.47 4.04
C SER A 154 5.31 10.20 2.72
N SER A 155 6.39 10.58 2.02
CA SER A 155 6.30 10.93 0.58
C SER A 155 6.00 9.65 -0.20
N ASN A 156 4.73 9.46 -0.54
CA ASN A 156 4.26 8.31 -1.32
C ASN A 156 4.56 8.44 -2.83
N ASP A 157 5.40 9.41 -3.21
CA ASP A 157 5.70 9.71 -4.61
C ASP A 157 6.47 8.58 -5.27
N LEU A 158 7.47 8.00 -4.59
CA LEU A 158 8.22 6.86 -5.12
C LEU A 158 7.33 5.64 -5.32
N VAL A 159 6.47 5.33 -4.34
CA VAL A 159 5.54 4.19 -4.41
C VAL A 159 4.59 4.35 -5.59
N ARG A 160 3.99 5.54 -5.73
CA ARG A 160 3.10 5.86 -6.85
C ARG A 160 3.85 5.73 -8.18
N ASP A 161 5.00 6.38 -8.32
CA ASP A 161 5.79 6.37 -9.55
C ASP A 161 6.19 4.94 -9.96
N LEU A 162 6.53 4.07 -9.00
CA LEU A 162 6.88 2.68 -9.26
C LEU A 162 5.67 1.86 -9.70
N LEU A 163 4.55 1.96 -8.99
CA LEU A 163 3.31 1.26 -9.35
C LEU A 163 2.76 1.74 -10.70
N GLU A 164 2.87 3.03 -11.01
CA GLU A 164 2.49 3.59 -12.32
C GLU A 164 3.41 3.15 -13.46
N SER A 165 4.72 2.98 -13.16
CA SER A 165 5.68 2.41 -14.13
C SER A 165 5.48 0.92 -14.36
N GLY A 166 4.74 0.26 -13.46
CA GLY A 166 4.37 -1.13 -13.53
C GLY A 166 3.59 -1.44 -14.80
N GLY A 167 4.07 -2.43 -15.55
CA GLY A 167 3.40 -2.97 -16.72
C GLY A 167 2.13 -3.74 -16.35
N ALA A 168 1.77 -4.72 -17.18
CA ALA A 168 0.51 -5.43 -17.01
C ALA A 168 0.42 -6.21 -15.68
N GLU A 169 1.52 -6.87 -15.32
CA GLU A 169 1.68 -7.74 -14.15
C GLU A 169 1.42 -7.00 -12.82
N ILE A 170 2.03 -5.82 -12.63
CA ILE A 170 1.81 -4.99 -11.44
C ILE A 170 0.32 -4.68 -11.24
N ARG A 171 -0.45 -4.52 -12.33
CA ARG A 171 -1.88 -4.20 -12.23
C ARG A 171 -2.70 -5.38 -11.74
N GLU A 172 -2.44 -6.57 -12.27
CA GLU A 172 -3.12 -7.81 -11.85
C GLU A 172 -2.86 -8.12 -10.37
N ASP A 173 -1.62 -7.90 -9.94
CA ASP A 173 -1.22 -8.02 -8.54
C ASP A 173 -1.91 -6.98 -7.66
N LEU A 174 -1.96 -5.71 -8.09
CA LEU A 174 -2.66 -4.64 -7.37
C LEU A 174 -4.15 -4.96 -7.22
N GLU A 175 -4.81 -5.46 -8.26
CA GLU A 175 -6.22 -5.87 -8.18
C GLU A 175 -6.42 -7.01 -7.19
N SER A 176 -5.51 -7.98 -7.16
CA SER A 176 -5.53 -9.08 -6.20
C SER A 176 -5.33 -8.58 -4.76
N LEU A 177 -4.38 -7.67 -4.54
CA LEU A 177 -4.13 -7.07 -3.24
C LEU A 177 -5.33 -6.24 -2.75
N LEU A 178 -5.93 -5.42 -3.61
CA LEU A 178 -7.13 -4.63 -3.30
C LEU A 178 -8.37 -5.50 -3.07
N ALA A 179 -8.41 -6.70 -3.64
CA ALA A 179 -9.43 -7.71 -3.36
C ALA A 179 -9.28 -8.36 -1.97
N GLY A 180 -8.28 -7.96 -1.18
CA GLY A 180 -7.92 -8.60 0.08
C GLY A 180 -7.27 -9.98 -0.12
N LYS A 181 -6.83 -10.30 -1.35
CA LYS A 181 -6.06 -11.51 -1.63
C LYS A 181 -4.57 -11.20 -1.48
N SER A 182 -3.78 -12.24 -1.68
CA SER A 182 -2.33 -12.20 -1.74
C SER A 182 -1.84 -12.30 -3.18
N MET A 183 -0.55 -12.04 -3.37
CA MET A 183 0.17 -12.20 -4.63
C MET A 183 1.50 -12.93 -4.40
N GLU A 184 2.01 -13.60 -5.42
CA GLU A 184 3.26 -14.38 -5.31
C GLU A 184 4.42 -13.54 -5.84
N CYS A 185 5.53 -13.49 -5.11
CA CYS A 185 6.71 -12.69 -5.45
C CYS A 185 7.99 -13.45 -5.09
N GLN A 186 8.92 -13.55 -6.04
CA GLN A 186 10.31 -13.92 -5.80
C GLN A 186 11.08 -12.75 -5.18
N VAL A 187 11.00 -12.65 -3.84
CA VAL A 187 11.62 -11.55 -3.10
C VAL A 187 13.15 -11.54 -3.29
N THR A 188 13.66 -10.43 -3.80
CA THR A 188 15.09 -10.17 -3.93
C THR A 188 15.55 -9.31 -2.76
N GLU A 189 16.34 -9.89 -1.86
CA GLU A 189 16.81 -9.18 -0.67
C GLU A 189 17.86 -8.10 -1.00
N ASP A 190 18.69 -8.28 -2.03
CA ASP A 190 19.79 -7.37 -2.41
C ASP A 190 19.46 -6.61 -3.72
N LEU A 191 18.61 -5.59 -3.64
CA LEU A 191 18.13 -4.83 -4.80
C LEU A 191 18.85 -3.48 -4.99
N PRO A 192 19.48 -3.21 -6.14
CA PRO A 192 19.93 -1.87 -6.51
C PRO A 192 18.73 -0.98 -6.89
N LEU A 193 18.61 0.20 -6.27
CA LEU A 193 17.53 1.18 -6.55
C LEU A 193 17.38 1.54 -8.03
N ARG A 194 18.51 1.61 -8.75
CA ARG A 194 18.53 1.93 -10.19
C ARG A 194 17.83 0.90 -11.07
N ASP A 195 17.74 -0.34 -10.62
CA ASP A 195 17.24 -1.48 -11.41
C ASP A 195 15.76 -1.80 -11.09
N ILE A 196 15.10 -1.01 -10.23
CA ILE A 196 13.72 -1.27 -9.77
C ILE A 196 12.68 -0.94 -10.84
N ARG A 197 12.89 0.11 -11.64
CA ARG A 197 11.87 0.56 -12.60
C ARG A 197 11.65 -0.48 -13.70
N GLY A 198 10.40 -0.91 -13.85
CA GLY A 198 9.99 -1.84 -14.90
C GLY A 198 10.22 -3.32 -14.57
N ASP A 199 10.73 -3.64 -13.38
CA ASP A 199 10.84 -5.01 -12.87
C ASP A 199 9.80 -5.22 -11.74
N PRO A 200 8.72 -5.98 -11.99
CA PRO A 200 7.68 -6.22 -11.00
C PRO A 200 8.19 -6.85 -9.70
N GLU A 201 9.07 -7.84 -9.78
CA GLU A 201 9.64 -8.52 -8.62
C GLU A 201 10.47 -7.56 -7.76
N ALA A 202 11.24 -6.68 -8.41
CA ALA A 202 12.00 -5.64 -7.75
C ALA A 202 11.12 -4.62 -7.02
N ILE A 203 10.03 -4.20 -7.67
CA ILE A 203 9.04 -3.27 -7.10
C ILE A 203 8.39 -3.91 -5.86
N TRP A 204 7.91 -5.14 -5.97
CA TRP A 204 7.24 -5.83 -4.86
C TRP A 204 8.16 -6.12 -3.69
N SER A 205 9.42 -6.48 -3.97
CA SER A 205 10.45 -6.65 -2.95
C SER A 205 10.70 -5.33 -2.19
N LEU A 206 10.83 -4.20 -2.88
CA LEU A 206 10.99 -2.90 -2.24
C LEU A 206 9.77 -2.56 -1.37
N LEU A 207 8.55 -2.78 -1.88
CA LEU A 207 7.32 -2.48 -1.14
C LEU A 207 7.18 -3.34 0.11
N LEU A 208 7.59 -4.60 0.05
CA LEU A 208 7.70 -5.48 1.21
C LEU A 208 8.67 -4.93 2.27
N PHE A 209 9.91 -4.60 1.90
CA PHE A 209 10.89 -4.08 2.87
C PHE A 209 10.55 -2.69 3.40
N SER A 210 9.78 -1.91 2.64
CA SER A 210 9.28 -0.59 3.05
C SER A 210 8.02 -0.67 3.95
N GLY A 211 7.47 -1.86 4.19
CA GLY A 211 6.29 -2.06 5.04
C GLY A 211 4.94 -1.83 4.34
N TYR A 212 4.91 -1.72 3.00
CA TYR A 212 3.65 -1.66 2.24
C TYR A 212 3.04 -3.05 2.01
N LEU A 213 3.82 -4.11 2.18
CA LEU A 213 3.36 -5.50 2.12
C LEU A 213 3.87 -6.30 3.34
N LYS A 214 3.20 -7.41 3.63
CA LYS A 214 3.65 -8.42 4.61
C LYS A 214 3.76 -9.79 3.96
N PRO A 215 4.70 -10.64 4.42
CA PRO A 215 4.72 -12.05 4.03
C PRO A 215 3.60 -12.82 4.76
N VAL A 216 2.93 -13.70 4.05
CA VAL A 216 1.83 -14.55 4.55
C VAL A 216 2.24 -16.02 4.55
N ASP A 217 2.85 -16.48 3.45
CA ASP A 217 3.30 -17.85 3.25
C ASP A 217 4.59 -17.89 2.42
N VAL A 218 5.27 -19.05 2.42
CA VAL A 218 6.50 -19.28 1.66
C VAL A 218 6.39 -20.59 0.90
N ARG A 219 6.61 -20.54 -0.41
CA ARG A 219 6.56 -21.71 -1.30
C ARG A 219 7.89 -21.88 -2.00
N THR A 220 8.33 -23.13 -2.12
CA THR A 220 9.53 -23.47 -2.87
C THR A 220 9.15 -24.24 -4.13
N ARG A 221 9.52 -23.72 -5.29
CA ARG A 221 9.30 -24.37 -6.59
C ARG A 221 10.57 -24.27 -7.42
N ASN A 222 10.99 -25.38 -8.04
CA ASN A 222 12.19 -25.42 -8.88
C ASN A 222 13.46 -24.85 -8.21
N ARG A 223 13.60 -25.04 -6.88
CA ARG A 223 14.71 -24.49 -6.06
C ARG A 223 14.70 -22.96 -5.92
N GLN A 224 13.64 -22.29 -6.37
CA GLN A 224 13.36 -20.88 -6.13
C GLN A 224 12.36 -20.75 -4.98
N VAL A 225 12.55 -19.72 -4.17
CA VAL A 225 11.69 -19.39 -3.03
C VAL A 225 10.79 -18.24 -3.45
N PHE A 226 9.49 -18.45 -3.31
CA PHE A 226 8.45 -17.47 -3.57
C PHE A 226 7.75 -17.16 -2.26
N HIS A 227 7.45 -15.88 -2.05
CA HIS A 227 6.70 -15.40 -0.91
C HIS A 227 5.30 -15.00 -1.37
N GLU A 228 4.31 -15.42 -0.59
CA GLU A 228 2.95 -14.93 -0.73
C GLU A 228 2.84 -13.64 0.08
N LEU A 229 2.57 -12.52 -0.59
CA LEU A 229 2.55 -11.17 -0.02
C LEU A 229 1.12 -10.64 0.03
N ALA A 230 0.79 -9.88 1.08
CA ALA A 230 -0.51 -9.23 1.23
C ALA A 230 -0.38 -7.83 1.82
N ILE A 231 -1.44 -7.02 1.70
CA ILE A 231 -1.54 -5.73 2.39
C ILE A 231 -1.58 -5.98 3.92
N PRO A 232 -0.79 -5.27 4.73
CA PRO A 232 -0.66 -5.58 6.14
C PRO A 232 -1.91 -5.28 6.96
N ASN A 233 -2.53 -4.12 6.72
CA ASN A 233 -3.64 -3.58 7.51
C ASN A 233 -4.48 -2.59 6.71
N LEU A 234 -5.57 -2.10 7.33
CA LEU A 234 -6.48 -1.14 6.70
C LEU A 234 -5.80 0.20 6.40
N GLU A 235 -4.86 0.65 7.24
CA GLU A 235 -4.07 1.85 6.99
C GLU A 235 -3.42 1.77 5.60
N VAL A 236 -2.62 0.75 5.34
CA VAL A 236 -1.96 0.53 4.04
C VAL A 236 -2.96 0.28 2.90
N GLY A 237 -4.07 -0.40 3.16
CA GLY A 237 -5.16 -0.55 2.18
C GLY A 237 -5.67 0.78 1.63
N ILE A 238 -5.86 1.77 2.51
CA ILE A 238 -6.31 3.12 2.11
C ILE A 238 -5.30 3.81 1.18
N LEU A 239 -3.98 3.58 1.36
CA LEU A 239 -2.98 4.12 0.43
C LEU A 239 -3.15 3.52 -0.97
N TYR A 240 -3.25 2.19 -1.06
CA TYR A 240 -3.42 1.52 -2.35
C TYR A 240 -4.71 1.99 -3.05
N GLU A 241 -5.82 2.13 -2.32
CA GLU A 241 -7.06 2.70 -2.86
C GLU A 241 -6.87 4.14 -3.41
N ARG A 242 -6.12 4.98 -2.69
CA ARG A 242 -5.81 6.36 -3.14
C ARG A 242 -4.94 6.36 -4.39
N ILE A 243 -3.91 5.52 -4.46
CA ILE A 243 -3.03 5.40 -5.62
C ILE A 243 -3.82 4.93 -6.83
N THR A 244 -4.61 3.86 -6.68
CA THR A 244 -5.45 3.34 -7.76
C THR A 244 -6.45 4.38 -8.24
N ARG A 245 -7.12 5.10 -7.33
CA ARG A 245 -8.01 6.21 -7.71
C ARG A 245 -7.29 7.29 -8.51
N HIS A 246 -6.11 7.70 -8.08
CA HIS A 246 -5.31 8.70 -8.79
C HIS A 246 -4.96 8.23 -10.21
N TRP A 247 -4.43 7.01 -10.32
CA TRP A 247 -4.07 6.38 -11.57
C TRP A 247 -5.26 6.32 -12.54
N LEU A 248 -6.43 5.88 -12.05
CA LEU A 248 -7.66 5.81 -12.83
C LEU A 248 -8.06 7.19 -13.37
N THR A 249 -8.03 8.23 -12.53
CA THR A 249 -8.43 9.59 -12.95
C THR A 249 -7.48 10.21 -13.98
N ARG A 250 -6.20 9.83 -13.99
CA ARG A 250 -5.17 10.39 -14.89
C ARG A 250 -5.20 9.77 -16.29
N HIS A 251 -5.63 8.52 -16.41
CA HIS A 251 -5.64 7.78 -17.69
C HIS A 251 -6.97 7.84 -18.44
N ILE A 252 -8.01 8.41 -17.83
CA ILE A 252 -9.28 8.62 -18.54
C ILE A 252 -9.20 9.94 -19.29
N PRO A 253 -9.36 9.94 -20.63
CA PRO A 253 -9.46 11.19 -21.38
C PRO A 253 -10.62 12.01 -20.81
N SER A 254 -10.34 13.26 -20.42
CA SER A 254 -11.34 14.17 -19.79
C SER A 254 -12.66 14.23 -20.56
N ARG A 255 -12.60 14.16 -21.89
CA ARG A 255 -13.78 14.15 -22.76
C ARG A 255 -14.63 12.87 -22.64
N SER A 256 -14.02 11.71 -22.40
CA SER A 256 -14.72 10.44 -22.21
C SER A 256 -15.31 10.34 -20.80
N LEU A 257 -14.58 10.85 -19.79
CA LEU A 257 -15.08 10.96 -18.43
C LEU A 257 -16.29 11.89 -18.34
N ASN A 258 -16.22 13.08 -18.93
CA ASN A 258 -17.33 14.04 -18.88
C ASN A 258 -18.58 13.46 -19.55
N LYS A 259 -18.46 12.82 -20.71
CA LYS A 259 -19.60 12.16 -21.37
C LYS A 259 -20.25 11.06 -20.53
N LEU A 260 -19.44 10.29 -19.81
CA LEU A 260 -19.95 9.28 -18.88
C LEU A 260 -20.75 9.94 -17.74
N LEU A 261 -20.17 10.96 -17.09
CA LEU A 261 -20.77 11.63 -15.95
C LEU A 261 -22.01 12.43 -16.34
N ASP A 262 -21.99 13.10 -17.50
CA ASP A 262 -23.15 13.80 -18.06
C ASP A 262 -24.29 12.81 -18.34
N ALA A 263 -24.00 11.68 -19.00
CA ALA A 263 -25.00 10.65 -19.26
C ALA A 263 -25.62 10.08 -17.97
N LEU A 264 -24.82 9.97 -16.90
CA LEU A 264 -25.30 9.53 -15.60
C LEU A 264 -26.27 10.56 -14.97
N VAL A 265 -25.88 11.84 -14.91
CA VAL A 265 -26.69 12.91 -14.32
C VAL A 265 -27.97 13.16 -15.14
N ASP A 266 -27.87 13.05 -16.46
CA ASP A 266 -28.99 13.17 -17.39
C ASP A 266 -29.94 11.97 -17.37
N GLY A 267 -29.59 10.90 -16.65
CA GLY A 267 -30.37 9.66 -16.57
C GLY A 267 -30.39 8.87 -17.89
N ASN A 268 -29.43 9.12 -18.78
CA ASN A 268 -29.25 8.39 -20.02
C ASN A 268 -28.49 7.08 -19.77
N VAL A 269 -29.20 6.11 -19.17
CA VAL A 269 -28.65 4.80 -18.79
C VAL A 269 -27.98 4.07 -19.97
N PRO A 270 -28.52 4.05 -21.21
CA PRO A 270 -27.85 3.41 -22.33
C PRO A 270 -26.48 4.01 -22.66
N GLU A 271 -26.37 5.34 -22.72
CA GLU A 271 -25.08 5.99 -22.99
C GLU A 271 -24.11 5.86 -21.81
N PHE A 272 -24.61 5.96 -20.58
CA PHE A 272 -23.82 5.72 -19.38
C PHE A 272 -23.24 4.30 -19.41
N ALA A 273 -24.06 3.28 -19.66
CA ALA A 273 -23.64 1.89 -19.75
C ALA A 273 -22.60 1.68 -20.87
N ARG A 274 -22.81 2.27 -22.05
CA ARG A 274 -21.87 2.18 -23.17
C ARG A 274 -20.51 2.82 -22.83
N HIS A 275 -20.53 4.00 -22.23
CA HIS A 275 -19.32 4.70 -21.82
C HIS A 275 -18.59 3.98 -20.68
N LEU A 276 -19.34 3.48 -19.69
CA LEU A 276 -18.82 2.71 -18.58
C LEU A 276 -18.19 1.43 -19.08
N GLN A 277 -18.90 0.70 -19.95
CA GLN A 277 -18.40 -0.51 -20.61
C GLN A 277 -17.15 -0.20 -21.43
N THR A 278 -17.09 0.91 -22.15
CA THR A 278 -15.90 1.28 -22.93
C THR A 278 -14.70 1.58 -22.00
N LEU A 279 -14.92 2.29 -20.89
CA LEU A 279 -13.87 2.58 -19.92
C LEU A 279 -13.41 1.30 -19.22
N VAL A 280 -14.35 0.48 -18.76
CA VAL A 280 -14.10 -0.85 -18.18
C VAL A 280 -13.36 -1.73 -19.17
N LEU A 281 -13.79 -1.84 -20.43
CA LEU A 281 -13.10 -2.68 -21.42
C LEU A 281 -11.72 -2.14 -21.79
N ASN A 282 -11.54 -0.83 -21.91
CA ASN A 282 -10.23 -0.28 -22.26
C ASN A 282 -9.25 -0.33 -21.08
N MET A 283 -9.75 -0.26 -19.84
CA MET A 283 -8.91 -0.22 -18.63
C MET A 283 -8.74 -1.61 -17.99
N LEU A 284 -9.75 -2.48 -18.09
CA LEU A 284 -9.77 -3.84 -17.53
C LEU A 284 -9.62 -4.93 -18.62
N SER A 285 -10.09 -4.72 -19.87
CA SER A 285 -10.10 -5.76 -20.94
C SER A 285 -8.95 -5.69 -21.95
N TYR A 286 -8.00 -4.75 -21.87
CA TYR A 286 -6.71 -4.92 -22.59
C TYR A 286 -5.79 -5.97 -21.90
N HIS A 287 -6.28 -6.59 -20.82
CA HIS A 287 -5.52 -7.52 -19.97
C HIS A 287 -6.09 -8.94 -19.90
N ASP A 288 -7.25 -9.24 -20.51
CA ASP A 288 -7.98 -10.49 -20.21
C ASP A 288 -8.10 -11.48 -21.38
N THR A 289 -7.33 -11.33 -22.46
CA THR A 289 -7.32 -12.34 -23.54
C THR A 289 -6.14 -13.31 -23.44
N ALA A 290 -6.09 -14.10 -22.36
CA ALA A 290 -5.81 -15.54 -22.41
C ALA A 290 -5.85 -16.20 -21.02
N GLY A 291 -7.07 -16.50 -20.54
CA GLY A 291 -7.32 -17.73 -19.78
C GLY A 291 -7.30 -17.63 -18.26
N GLY A 292 -8.49 -17.55 -17.67
CA GLY A 292 -8.70 -17.91 -16.27
C GLY A 292 -10.09 -17.56 -15.78
N GLU A 293 -10.97 -18.56 -15.64
CA GLU A 293 -12.22 -18.41 -14.88
C GLU A 293 -11.87 -18.05 -13.41
N LYS A 294 -11.71 -16.77 -13.03
CA LYS A 294 -11.83 -16.26 -11.64
C LYS A 294 -11.64 -14.73 -11.46
N LYS A 295 -12.78 -14.04 -11.33
CA LYS A 295 -13.13 -13.01 -10.31
C LYS A 295 -12.39 -11.66 -10.27
N ALA A 296 -13.03 -10.61 -10.82
CA ALA A 296 -12.99 -9.26 -10.23
C ALA A 296 -13.98 -9.20 -9.03
N PRO A 297 -13.56 -8.75 -7.83
CA PRO A 297 -14.47 -8.53 -6.69
C PRO A 297 -15.33 -7.29 -6.91
N GLU A 298 -16.59 -7.32 -6.47
CA GLU A 298 -17.51 -6.16 -6.49
C GLU A 298 -16.87 -4.90 -5.87
N ALA A 299 -16.04 -5.07 -4.83
CA ALA A 299 -15.30 -3.98 -4.18
C ALA A 299 -14.34 -3.23 -5.12
N VAL A 300 -13.70 -3.92 -6.08
CA VAL A 300 -12.80 -3.29 -7.06
C VAL A 300 -13.59 -2.46 -8.05
N TYR A 301 -14.72 -3.00 -8.52
CA TYR A 301 -15.62 -2.30 -9.44
C TYR A 301 -16.31 -1.11 -8.76
N GLN A 302 -16.76 -1.28 -7.52
CA GLN A 302 -17.32 -0.22 -6.69
C GLN A 302 -16.30 0.90 -6.45
N SER A 303 -15.05 0.55 -6.11
CA SER A 303 -13.96 1.52 -5.92
C SER A 303 -13.61 2.27 -7.20
N PHE A 304 -13.60 1.57 -8.33
CA PHE A 304 -13.42 2.16 -9.66
C PHE A 304 -14.52 3.18 -9.96
N VAL A 305 -15.80 2.79 -9.82
CA VAL A 305 -16.93 3.69 -10.06
C VAL A 305 -16.93 4.86 -9.08
N LEU A 306 -16.68 4.65 -7.78
CA LEU A 306 -16.52 5.74 -6.82
C LEU A 306 -15.40 6.72 -7.22
N GLY A 307 -14.31 6.22 -7.80
CA GLY A 307 -13.24 7.04 -8.36
C GLY A 307 -13.71 7.96 -9.49
N LEU A 308 -14.54 7.43 -10.40
CA LEU A 308 -15.15 8.23 -11.47
C LEU A 308 -16.11 9.28 -10.89
N LEU A 309 -16.99 8.86 -9.98
CA LEU A 309 -18.04 9.71 -9.42
C LEU A 309 -17.51 10.85 -8.56
N ALA A 310 -16.33 10.73 -7.96
CA ALA A 310 -15.71 11.79 -7.18
C ALA A 310 -15.59 13.13 -7.94
N ASN A 311 -15.55 13.08 -9.28
CA ASN A 311 -15.53 14.26 -10.14
C ASN A 311 -16.85 15.06 -10.16
N LEU A 312 -17.93 14.51 -9.58
CA LEU A 312 -19.23 15.19 -9.39
C LEU A 312 -19.40 15.75 -7.98
N GLY A 313 -18.35 15.77 -7.15
CA GLY A 313 -18.45 16.17 -5.74
C GLY A 313 -18.91 17.62 -5.49
N ASP A 314 -18.82 18.49 -6.50
CA ASP A 314 -19.32 19.86 -6.49
C ASP A 314 -20.85 19.95 -6.69
N GLN A 315 -21.41 19.00 -7.43
CA GLN A 315 -22.83 18.92 -7.78
C GLN A 315 -23.60 17.89 -6.95
N TYR A 316 -22.89 16.89 -6.40
CA TYR A 316 -23.46 15.74 -5.73
C TYR A 316 -22.75 15.44 -4.41
N ARG A 317 -23.55 15.21 -3.37
CA ARG A 317 -23.11 14.54 -2.15
C ARG A 317 -23.15 13.03 -2.37
N ILE A 318 -21.98 12.41 -2.42
CA ILE A 318 -21.81 10.96 -2.65
C ILE A 318 -21.57 10.28 -1.31
N ARG A 319 -22.24 9.16 -1.08
CA ARG A 319 -22.09 8.31 0.10
C ARG A 319 -22.04 6.85 -0.35
N SER A 320 -21.07 6.08 0.14
CA SER A 320 -20.93 4.64 -0.13
C SER A 320 -21.20 3.83 1.13
N ASN A 321 -21.64 2.57 0.98
CA ASN A 321 -21.83 1.61 2.06
C ASN A 321 -22.69 2.13 3.23
N ILE A 322 -23.83 2.76 2.93
CA ILE A 322 -24.74 3.24 3.98
C ILE A 322 -25.63 2.08 4.43
N GLU A 323 -25.61 1.77 5.73
CA GLU A 323 -26.67 0.98 6.35
C GLU A 323 -27.93 1.85 6.51
N SER A 324 -28.95 1.66 5.68
CA SER A 324 -30.25 2.32 5.84
C SER A 324 -31.36 1.26 5.88
N GLY A 325 -32.03 1.13 7.03
CA GLY A 325 -33.30 0.42 7.24
C GLY A 325 -33.58 -0.79 6.32
N LEU A 326 -33.38 -2.00 6.83
CA LEU A 326 -33.69 -3.29 6.16
C LEU A 326 -33.02 -3.53 4.77
N GLY A 327 -32.19 -2.61 4.27
CA GLY A 327 -31.50 -2.69 2.97
C GLY A 327 -30.09 -2.10 2.96
N ARG A 328 -29.29 -2.41 1.94
CA ARG A 328 -27.95 -1.84 1.69
C ARG A 328 -27.88 -1.37 0.23
N ALA A 329 -27.44 -0.13 0.02
CA ALA A 329 -27.12 0.40 -1.30
C ALA A 329 -25.62 0.73 -1.35
N ASP A 330 -24.94 0.28 -2.39
CA ASP A 330 -23.48 0.45 -2.50
C ASP A 330 -23.06 1.92 -2.68
N ILE A 331 -23.82 2.71 -3.46
CA ILE A 331 -23.58 4.14 -3.68
C ILE A 331 -24.90 4.92 -3.73
N LEU A 332 -24.96 6.01 -2.97
CA LEU A 332 -26.03 7.00 -2.99
C LEU A 332 -25.46 8.37 -3.39
N MET A 333 -26.09 9.03 -4.37
CA MET A 333 -25.76 10.38 -4.80
C MET A 333 -26.98 11.29 -4.63
N SER A 334 -26.83 12.31 -3.80
CA SER A 334 -27.84 13.34 -3.59
C SER A 334 -27.39 14.67 -4.21
N PRO A 335 -28.17 15.30 -5.09
CA PRO A 335 -27.80 16.58 -5.69
C PRO A 335 -27.69 17.68 -4.61
N VAL A 336 -26.74 18.59 -4.78
CA VAL A 336 -26.49 19.73 -3.89
C VAL A 336 -26.32 21.03 -4.71
N GLY A 337 -26.44 22.18 -4.05
CA GLY A 337 -26.25 23.49 -4.68
C GLY A 337 -27.11 23.69 -5.93
N ALA A 338 -26.49 24.21 -7.00
CA ALA A 338 -27.15 24.49 -8.27
C ALA A 338 -27.81 23.25 -8.91
N ALA A 339 -27.23 22.05 -8.74
CA ALA A 339 -27.81 20.81 -9.24
C ALA A 339 -29.10 20.43 -8.50
N LYS A 340 -29.24 20.79 -7.22
CA LYS A 340 -30.49 20.60 -6.47
C LYS A 340 -31.55 21.61 -6.91
N GLU A 341 -31.15 22.86 -7.13
CA GLU A 341 -32.05 23.96 -7.53
C GLU A 341 -32.61 23.78 -8.95
N SER A 342 -31.85 23.15 -9.85
CA SER A 342 -32.29 22.81 -11.20
C SER A 342 -33.11 21.52 -11.30
N GLY A 343 -33.44 20.87 -10.17
CA GLY A 343 -34.20 19.63 -10.15
C GLY A 343 -33.38 18.38 -10.50
N GLY A 344 -32.09 18.37 -10.17
CA GLY A 344 -31.19 17.24 -10.38
C GLY A 344 -31.71 15.95 -9.78
N ARG A 345 -31.36 14.83 -10.42
CA ARG A 345 -31.84 13.49 -10.04
C ARG A 345 -31.04 12.96 -8.86
N GLY A 346 -31.71 12.32 -7.91
CA GLY A 346 -31.04 11.42 -6.96
C GLY A 346 -30.66 10.11 -7.66
N ILE A 347 -29.49 9.57 -7.36
CA ILE A 347 -28.97 8.36 -8.00
C ILE A 347 -28.62 7.34 -6.93
N VAL A 348 -29.09 6.11 -7.13
CA VAL A 348 -28.75 4.95 -6.31
C VAL A 348 -28.11 3.92 -7.22
N MET A 349 -26.98 3.36 -6.80
CA MET A 349 -26.30 2.28 -7.51
C MET A 349 -26.07 1.11 -6.58
N GLU A 350 -26.20 -0.08 -7.16
CA GLU A 350 -25.97 -1.37 -6.54
C GLU A 350 -25.17 -2.22 -7.52
N PHE A 351 -24.13 -2.88 -7.03
CA PHE A 351 -23.25 -3.73 -7.81
C PHE A 351 -23.55 -5.18 -7.50
N LYS A 352 -23.71 -5.99 -8.54
CA LYS A 352 -23.87 -7.44 -8.41
C LYS A 352 -22.98 -8.16 -9.41
N ARG A 353 -22.31 -9.19 -8.91
CA ARG A 353 -21.57 -10.16 -9.71
C ARG A 353 -22.46 -11.36 -9.98
N LEU A 354 -22.58 -11.73 -11.25
CA LEU A 354 -23.27 -12.96 -11.66
C LEU A 354 -22.34 -14.17 -11.47
N GLU A 355 -22.83 -15.19 -10.78
CA GLU A 355 -22.21 -16.51 -10.73
C GLU A 355 -22.65 -17.40 -11.91
N LYS A 356 -21.91 -18.49 -12.12
CA LYS A 356 -22.16 -19.40 -13.24
C LYS A 356 -23.52 -20.10 -13.05
N GLY A 357 -24.48 -19.76 -13.90
CA GLY A 357 -25.85 -20.29 -13.83
C GLY A 357 -26.86 -19.34 -13.19
N GLU A 358 -26.46 -18.12 -12.81
CA GLU A 358 -27.39 -17.07 -12.37
C GLU A 358 -27.89 -16.23 -13.55
N GLU A 359 -29.17 -15.89 -13.52
CA GLU A 359 -29.80 -15.01 -14.50
C GLU A 359 -29.71 -13.54 -14.05
N MET A 360 -29.33 -12.66 -14.98
CA MET A 360 -29.10 -11.23 -14.71
C MET A 360 -30.34 -10.54 -14.15
N GLU A 361 -31.50 -10.80 -14.75
CA GLU A 361 -32.77 -10.18 -14.36
C GLU A 361 -33.21 -10.58 -12.94
N GLU A 362 -32.94 -11.82 -12.53
CA GLU A 362 -33.29 -12.31 -11.20
C GLU A 362 -32.46 -11.61 -10.11
N GLN A 363 -31.15 -11.49 -10.34
CA GLN A 363 -30.23 -10.82 -9.41
C GLN A 363 -30.50 -9.31 -9.33
N LEU A 364 -30.78 -8.65 -10.45
CA LEU A 364 -31.14 -7.23 -10.46
C LEU A 364 -32.47 -6.98 -9.75
N THR A 365 -33.46 -7.86 -9.94
CA THR A 365 -34.75 -7.76 -9.24
C THR A 365 -34.59 -7.95 -7.73
N ALA A 366 -33.78 -8.93 -7.31
CA ALA A 366 -33.47 -9.16 -5.90
C ALA A 366 -32.73 -7.97 -5.27
N ALA A 367 -31.77 -7.39 -6.00
CA ALA A 367 -31.02 -6.21 -5.58
C ALA A 367 -31.92 -4.98 -5.43
N LEU A 368 -32.80 -4.71 -6.41
CA LEU A 368 -33.78 -3.63 -6.32
C LEU A 368 -34.74 -3.79 -5.13
N ALA A 369 -35.14 -5.03 -4.80
CA ALA A 369 -36.02 -5.29 -3.66
C ALA A 369 -35.37 -4.99 -2.31
N GLN A 370 -34.03 -4.92 -2.25
CA GLN A 370 -33.26 -4.52 -1.06
C GLN A 370 -33.21 -3.01 -0.88
N ILE A 371 -33.40 -2.23 -1.95
CA ILE A 371 -33.45 -0.77 -1.91
C ILE A 371 -34.89 -0.36 -1.54
N ARG A 372 -35.18 -0.24 -0.23
CA ARG A 372 -36.50 0.18 0.29
C ARG A 372 -36.51 1.60 0.84
#